data_AF-A0A524H5I1-F1
#
_entry.id   AF-A0A524H5I1-F1
#
_cell.length_a   1.000
_cell.length_b   1.000
_cell.length_c   1.000
_cell.angle_alpha   90.00
_cell.angle_beta   90.00
_cell.angle_gamma   90.00
#
_symmetry.space_group_name_H-M   'P 1'
#
loop_
_entity.id
_entity.type
_entity.pdbx_description
1 polymer ?
#
loop_
_entity_poly.entity_id
_entity_poly.type
_entity_poly.pdbx_seq_one_letter_code
_entity_poly.pdbx_strand_id
1 'polypeptide(L)'
;MAKELCYVIEQISREKGIPREVLVETLRSALLSATRKRFEGRTNIDLTIDPKTCYIAVFETKNIVANVTNKDEEISLPDAKKISPEAFEGDTVNIPLDLHDFSRIAAQTVKQVIFQRVREAERDVIYSEFKDKVGQIVRGIVMRKEKGAYFINLGKTEAVLPIKDTLPNENLKRGDTVRAYIEEHRQQGTTLSQWLRQQVQIASSPGIEALLNDMRPGESKQMLIGFANATIGNIANILRQQSDHAWETAMVDAAADFATTPEEFMENLNYHVWKVTQHNPGITEATRQSLVPLFHRIRTEQQTFNVIYRMSIVGAVTDYTVEYNDRCILATVRKVPETDYLLNLTE
;
A
#
# COMPACT_ATOMS: atom_id res chain seq x y z
N MET A 1 -15.16 39.45 -3.77
CA MET A 1 -15.28 38.03 -4.14
C MET A 1 -15.02 37.74 -5.62
N ALA A 2 -15.88 38.06 -6.60
CA ALA A 2 -15.68 37.61 -7.99
C ALA A 2 -14.31 38.02 -8.59
N LYS A 3 -13.89 39.28 -8.38
CA LYS A 3 -12.56 39.77 -8.78
C LYS A 3 -11.39 39.09 -8.05
N GLU A 4 -11.55 38.79 -6.77
CA GLU A 4 -10.52 38.13 -5.96
C GLU A 4 -10.35 36.66 -6.36
N LEU A 5 -11.46 35.96 -6.64
CA LEU A 5 -11.45 34.59 -7.13
C LEU A 5 -10.74 34.49 -8.47
N CYS A 6 -11.06 35.39 -9.40
CA CYS A 6 -10.41 35.42 -10.71
C CYS A 6 -8.91 35.70 -10.61
N TYR A 7 -8.51 36.63 -9.73
CA TYR A 7 -7.10 36.89 -9.47
C TYR A 7 -6.37 35.65 -8.92
N VAL A 8 -6.97 34.93 -7.96
CA VAL A 8 -6.38 33.73 -7.37
C VAL A 8 -6.25 32.59 -8.40
N ILE A 9 -7.28 32.38 -9.24
CA ILE A 9 -7.24 31.37 -10.30
C ILE A 9 -6.13 31.68 -11.31
N GLU A 10 -6.00 32.95 -11.73
CA GLU A 10 -4.92 33.40 -12.61
C GLU A 10 -3.54 33.20 -11.99
N GLN A 11 -3.38 33.54 -10.72
CA GLN A 11 -2.10 33.39 -10.02
C GLN A 11 -1.67 31.91 -9.97
N ILE A 12 -2.59 31.01 -9.59
CA ILE A 12 -2.28 29.57 -9.52
C ILE A 12 -2.02 28.98 -10.91
N SER A 13 -2.80 29.41 -11.92
CA SER A 13 -2.58 28.95 -13.29
C SER A 13 -1.18 29.30 -13.77
N ARG A 14 -0.69 30.52 -13.49
CA ARG A 14 0.66 30.97 -13.84
C ARG A 14 1.75 30.29 -13.01
N GLU A 15 1.59 30.20 -11.69
CA GLU A 15 2.64 29.66 -10.80
C GLU A 15 2.81 28.15 -10.93
N LYS A 16 1.71 27.41 -11.13
CA LYS A 16 1.70 25.94 -11.11
C LYS A 16 1.48 25.31 -12.48
N GLY A 17 1.25 26.12 -13.52
CA GLY A 17 1.06 25.66 -14.90
C GLY A 17 -0.25 24.90 -15.12
N ILE A 18 -1.25 25.08 -14.24
CA ILE A 18 -2.54 24.40 -14.36
C ILE A 18 -3.44 25.21 -15.30
N PRO A 19 -4.02 24.62 -16.36
CA PRO A 19 -4.94 25.31 -17.25
C PRO A 19 -6.14 25.87 -16.48
N ARG A 20 -6.52 27.09 -16.84
CA ARG A 20 -7.56 27.84 -16.15
C ARG A 20 -8.93 27.16 -16.24
N GLU A 21 -9.21 26.56 -17.38
CA GLU A 21 -10.45 25.84 -17.66
C GLU A 21 -10.64 24.68 -16.69
N VAL A 22 -9.55 23.94 -16.39
CA VAL A 22 -9.56 22.82 -15.44
C VAL A 22 -9.85 23.29 -14.02
N LEU A 23 -9.26 24.42 -13.60
CA LEU A 23 -9.52 25.00 -12.29
C LEU A 23 -10.98 25.45 -12.15
N VAL A 24 -11.51 26.12 -13.16
CA VAL A 24 -12.91 26.59 -13.17
C VAL A 24 -13.88 25.41 -13.12
N GLU A 25 -13.66 24.36 -13.90
CA GLU A 25 -14.54 23.18 -13.91
C GLU A 25 -14.50 22.41 -12.59
N THR A 26 -13.33 22.30 -11.97
CA THR A 26 -13.19 21.67 -10.66
C THR A 26 -13.91 22.47 -9.58
N LEU A 27 -13.74 23.80 -9.61
CA LEU A 27 -14.44 24.70 -8.70
C LEU A 27 -15.95 24.60 -8.88
N ARG A 28 -16.43 24.56 -10.13
CA ARG A 28 -17.84 24.37 -10.47
C ARG A 28 -18.39 23.09 -9.84
N SER A 29 -17.72 21.96 -10.06
CA SER A 29 -18.13 20.65 -9.56
C SER A 29 -18.17 20.59 -8.02
N ALA A 30 -17.15 21.16 -7.37
CA ALA A 30 -17.06 21.16 -5.91
C ALA A 30 -18.08 22.09 -5.25
N LEU A 31 -18.27 23.29 -5.81
CA LEU A 31 -19.29 24.23 -5.35
C LEU A 31 -20.69 23.63 -5.55
N LEU A 32 -20.95 23.01 -6.71
CA LEU A 32 -22.20 22.31 -6.98
C LEU A 32 -22.50 21.23 -5.92
N SER A 33 -21.50 20.41 -5.59
CA SER A 33 -21.62 19.39 -4.54
C SER A 33 -21.91 20.01 -3.16
N ALA A 34 -21.23 21.11 -2.81
CA ALA A 34 -21.46 21.82 -1.56
C ALA A 34 -22.87 22.44 -1.50
N THR A 35 -23.36 22.99 -2.61
CA THR A 35 -24.70 23.56 -2.74
C THR A 35 -25.76 22.47 -2.57
N ARG A 36 -25.64 21.35 -3.29
CA ARG A 36 -26.60 20.22 -3.20
C ARG A 36 -26.73 19.70 -1.77
N LYS A 37 -25.62 19.60 -1.02
CA LYS A 37 -25.65 19.19 0.39
C LYS A 37 -26.44 20.14 1.30
N ARG A 38 -26.49 21.43 0.99
CA ARG A 38 -27.28 22.41 1.76
C ARG A 38 -28.77 22.32 1.47
N PHE A 39 -29.14 22.12 0.21
CA PHE A 39 -30.53 22.04 -0.23
C PHE A 39 -31.08 20.62 -0.17
N GLU A 40 -30.79 19.91 0.93
CA GLU A 40 -31.33 18.58 1.22
C GLU A 40 -31.08 17.52 0.12
N GLY A 41 -30.06 17.70 -0.71
CA GLY A 41 -29.72 16.75 -1.77
C GLY A 41 -30.55 16.89 -3.04
N ARG A 42 -31.28 18.00 -3.23
CA ARG A 42 -31.94 18.33 -4.51
C ARG A 42 -30.95 18.21 -5.67
N THR A 43 -31.31 17.40 -6.67
CA THR A 43 -30.44 17.07 -7.81
C THR A 43 -30.53 18.08 -8.94
N ASN A 44 -31.62 18.86 -8.98
CA ASN A 44 -31.95 19.82 -10.02
C ASN A 44 -31.29 21.20 -9.84
N ILE A 45 -30.41 21.34 -8.84
CA ILE A 45 -29.56 22.53 -8.71
C ILE A 45 -28.38 22.39 -9.64
N ASP A 46 -28.10 23.46 -10.38
CA ASP A 46 -26.91 23.62 -11.21
C ASP A 46 -26.23 24.98 -10.95
N LEU A 47 -24.97 25.06 -11.34
CA LEU A 47 -24.09 26.18 -11.05
C LEU A 47 -23.22 26.48 -12.27
N THR A 48 -23.24 27.74 -12.68
CA THR A 48 -22.38 28.26 -13.75
C THR A 48 -21.39 29.27 -13.20
N ILE A 49 -20.16 29.19 -13.70
CA ILE A 49 -19.10 30.16 -13.40
C ILE A 49 -18.72 30.83 -14.71
N ASP A 50 -18.86 32.15 -14.77
CA ASP A 50 -18.38 32.92 -15.92
C ASP A 50 -16.85 32.86 -15.99
N PRO A 51 -16.27 32.33 -17.07
CA PRO A 51 -14.83 32.17 -17.21
C PRO A 51 -14.12 33.49 -17.50
N LYS A 52 -14.71 34.67 -17.44
CA LYS A 52 -13.99 35.97 -17.54
C LYS A 52 -14.15 36.78 -16.28
N THR A 53 -15.37 36.83 -15.77
CA THR A 53 -15.70 37.63 -14.58
C THR A 53 -15.56 36.83 -13.28
N CYS A 54 -15.49 35.49 -13.38
CA CYS A 54 -15.57 34.56 -12.26
C CYS A 54 -16.83 34.78 -11.39
N TYR A 55 -17.90 35.29 -12.03
CA TYR A 55 -19.20 35.41 -11.41
C TYR A 55 -19.85 34.03 -11.31
N ILE A 56 -20.38 33.71 -10.13
CA ILE A 56 -21.02 32.42 -9.86
C ILE A 56 -22.52 32.65 -9.85
N ALA A 57 -23.23 31.98 -10.76
CA ALA A 57 -24.68 31.95 -10.81
C ALA A 57 -25.16 30.55 -10.42
N VAL A 58 -26.13 30.49 -9.51
CA VAL A 58 -26.76 29.24 -9.08
C VAL A 58 -28.21 29.29 -9.51
N PHE A 59 -28.69 28.20 -10.11
CA PHE A 59 -30.06 28.08 -10.55
C PHE A 59 -30.62 26.69 -10.28
N GLU A 60 -31.92 26.65 -10.04
CA GLU A 60 -32.71 25.43 -9.95
C GLU A 60 -33.36 25.19 -11.31
N THR A 61 -33.11 24.03 -11.90
CA THR A 61 -33.73 23.61 -13.17
C THR A 61 -35.07 22.95 -12.85
N LYS A 62 -36.16 23.40 -13.47
CA LYS A 62 -37.48 22.78 -13.31
C LYS A 62 -38.10 22.43 -14.65
N ASN A 63 -38.82 21.30 -14.69
CA ASN A 63 -39.58 20.86 -15.85
C ASN A 63 -40.91 21.61 -15.93
N ILE A 64 -41.25 22.10 -17.11
CA ILE A 64 -42.49 22.84 -17.34
C ILE A 64 -43.62 21.86 -17.64
N VAL A 65 -44.64 21.82 -16.78
CA VAL A 65 -45.79 20.90 -16.88
C VAL A 65 -47.11 21.65 -16.71
N ALA A 66 -48.20 21.14 -17.29
CA ALA A 66 -49.55 21.69 -17.07
C ALA A 66 -50.04 21.49 -15.63
N ASN A 67 -49.80 20.30 -15.05
CA ASN A 67 -50.20 19.96 -13.68
C ASN A 67 -48.98 19.57 -12.85
N VAL A 68 -48.68 20.38 -11.84
CA VAL A 68 -47.52 20.17 -10.96
C VAL A 68 -47.83 19.08 -9.93
N THR A 69 -47.06 18.00 -9.99
CA THR A 69 -47.05 16.87 -9.05
C THR A 69 -45.93 17.02 -8.02
N ASN A 70 -44.74 17.43 -8.46
CA ASN A 70 -43.57 17.63 -7.60
C ASN A 70 -43.09 19.09 -7.67
N LYS A 71 -43.43 19.89 -6.64
CA LYS A 71 -43.07 21.33 -6.59
C LYS A 71 -41.56 21.60 -6.59
N ASP A 72 -40.74 20.62 -6.22
CA ASP A 72 -39.29 20.79 -6.19
C ASP A 72 -38.68 20.64 -7.58
N GLU A 73 -39.25 19.81 -8.45
CA GLU A 73 -38.70 19.50 -9.80
C GLU A 73 -39.53 20.10 -10.95
N GLU A 74 -40.76 20.51 -10.68
CA GLU A 74 -41.71 20.95 -11.71
C GLU A 74 -42.22 22.37 -11.46
N ILE A 75 -42.59 23.06 -12.55
CA ILE A 75 -43.18 24.40 -12.54
C ILE A 75 -44.36 24.47 -13.52
N SER A 76 -45.37 25.26 -13.17
CA SER A 76 -46.53 25.47 -14.03
C SER A 76 -46.13 26.32 -15.26
N LEU A 77 -46.73 26.06 -16.43
CA LEU A 77 -46.57 26.90 -17.62
C LEU A 77 -46.78 28.41 -17.35
N PRO A 78 -47.83 28.87 -16.61
CA PRO A 78 -48.01 30.29 -16.35
C PRO A 78 -46.92 30.90 -15.44
N ASP A 79 -46.34 30.12 -14.52
CA ASP A 79 -45.23 30.61 -13.68
C ASP A 79 -43.91 30.60 -14.44
N ALA A 80 -43.67 29.59 -15.30
CA ALA A 80 -42.51 29.54 -16.17
C ALA A 80 -42.46 30.74 -17.13
N LYS A 81 -43.62 31.13 -17.69
CA LYS A 81 -43.74 32.30 -18.58
C LYS A 81 -43.43 33.64 -17.93
N LYS A 82 -43.52 33.75 -16.60
CA LYS A 82 -43.10 34.97 -15.87
C LYS A 82 -41.58 35.14 -15.86
N ILE A 83 -40.84 34.05 -15.99
CA ILE A 83 -39.37 34.01 -15.94
C ILE A 83 -38.79 34.03 -17.36
N SER A 84 -39.34 33.19 -18.24
CA SER A 84 -38.97 33.12 -19.66
C SER A 84 -40.23 33.18 -20.54
N PRO A 85 -40.48 34.29 -21.25
CA PRO A 85 -41.69 34.47 -22.06
C PRO A 85 -41.84 33.43 -23.19
N GLU A 86 -40.73 32.86 -23.66
CA GLU A 86 -40.64 31.85 -24.72
C GLU A 86 -40.80 30.40 -24.20
N ALA A 87 -41.19 30.21 -22.93
CA ALA A 87 -41.32 28.90 -22.32
C ALA A 87 -42.50 28.07 -22.90
N PHE A 88 -42.22 26.81 -23.25
CA PHE A 88 -43.19 25.82 -23.73
C PHE A 88 -43.33 24.64 -22.76
N GLU A 89 -44.48 23.97 -22.81
CA GLU A 89 -44.71 22.76 -22.00
C GLU A 89 -43.80 21.62 -22.49
N GLY A 90 -43.16 20.92 -21.56
CA GLY A 90 -42.15 19.88 -21.84
C GLY A 90 -40.70 20.39 -21.91
N ASP A 91 -40.46 21.70 -21.82
CA ASP A 91 -39.12 22.28 -21.73
C ASP A 91 -38.67 22.46 -20.26
N THR A 92 -37.42 22.87 -20.06
CA THR A 92 -36.84 23.18 -18.75
C THR A 92 -36.62 24.68 -18.58
N VAL A 93 -36.82 25.18 -17.36
CA VAL A 93 -36.53 26.58 -17.01
C VAL A 93 -35.56 26.65 -15.85
N ASN A 94 -34.61 27.58 -15.95
CA ASN A 94 -33.63 27.86 -14.90
C ASN A 94 -34.13 29.00 -14.02
N ILE A 95 -34.37 28.70 -12.74
CA ILE A 95 -34.84 29.65 -11.74
C ILE A 95 -33.62 30.13 -10.92
N PRO A 96 -33.27 31.42 -10.95
CA PRO A 96 -32.15 31.93 -10.17
C PRO A 96 -32.39 31.74 -8.67
N LEU A 97 -31.41 31.18 -7.96
CA LEU A 97 -31.44 31.06 -6.51
C LEU A 97 -30.63 32.22 -5.90
N ASP A 98 -31.29 33.05 -5.10
CA ASP A 98 -30.60 34.06 -4.31
C ASP A 98 -30.01 33.41 -3.05
N LEU A 99 -28.70 33.55 -2.87
CA LEU A 99 -27.97 32.88 -1.82
C LEU A 99 -27.12 33.87 -1.03
N HIS A 100 -27.78 34.60 -0.12
CA HIS A 100 -27.13 35.59 0.74
C HIS A 100 -25.95 35.02 1.58
N ASP A 101 -26.05 33.76 2.02
CA ASP A 101 -25.03 33.06 2.81
C ASP A 101 -24.02 32.23 1.98
N PHE A 102 -24.23 32.11 0.67
CA PHE A 102 -23.39 31.27 -0.19
C PHE A 102 -21.97 31.82 -0.34
N SER A 103 -21.79 33.12 -0.15
CA SER A 103 -20.50 33.79 -0.18
C SER A 103 -19.44 33.13 0.72
N ARG A 104 -19.81 32.82 1.98
CA ARG A 104 -18.88 32.26 2.97
C ARG A 104 -18.55 30.80 2.66
N ILE A 105 -19.54 30.01 2.28
CA ILE A 105 -19.38 28.59 1.96
C ILE A 105 -18.59 28.44 0.68
N ALA A 106 -18.92 29.24 -0.34
CA ALA A 106 -18.17 29.29 -1.58
C ALA A 106 -16.71 29.63 -1.34
N ALA A 107 -16.40 30.63 -0.51
CA ALA A 107 -15.02 30.98 -0.18
C ALA A 107 -14.23 29.83 0.47
N GLN A 108 -14.85 29.07 1.40
CA GLN A 108 -14.20 27.93 2.04
C GLN A 108 -13.98 26.76 1.08
N THR A 109 -15.00 26.41 0.30
CA THR A 109 -14.93 25.34 -0.71
C THR A 109 -13.91 25.69 -1.79
N VAL A 110 -13.93 26.93 -2.29
CA VAL A 110 -12.94 27.45 -3.24
C VAL A 110 -11.54 27.25 -2.71
N LYS A 111 -11.27 27.69 -1.47
CA LYS A 111 -9.96 27.52 -0.83
C LYS A 111 -9.55 26.05 -0.82
N GLN A 112 -10.42 25.17 -0.35
CA GLN A 112 -10.12 23.74 -0.24
C GLN A 112 -9.82 23.09 -1.60
N VAL A 113 -10.61 23.40 -2.63
CA VAL A 113 -10.46 22.85 -3.98
C VAL A 113 -9.20 23.34 -4.64
N ILE A 114 -8.89 24.62 -4.47
CA ILE A 114 -7.63 25.21 -4.92
C ILE A 114 -6.44 24.51 -4.26
N PHE A 115 -6.45 24.39 -2.93
CA PHE A 115 -5.35 23.70 -2.22
C PHE A 115 -5.21 22.24 -2.65
N GLN A 116 -6.33 21.57 -2.93
CA GLN A 116 -6.32 20.21 -3.43
C GLN A 116 -5.70 20.13 -4.83
N ARG A 117 -6.12 21.00 -5.76
CA ARG A 117 -5.57 21.04 -7.13
C ARG A 117 -4.09 21.39 -7.16
N VAL A 118 -3.65 22.32 -6.31
CA VAL A 118 -2.23 22.64 -6.16
C VAL A 118 -1.45 21.42 -5.68
N ARG A 119 -1.96 20.68 -4.67
CA ARG A 119 -1.32 19.46 -4.18
C ARG A 119 -1.30 18.34 -5.21
N GLU A 120 -2.35 18.19 -6.01
CA GLU A 120 -2.41 17.20 -7.09
C GLU A 120 -1.39 17.53 -8.18
N ALA A 121 -1.33 18.79 -8.64
CA ALA A 121 -0.34 19.21 -9.62
C ALA A 121 1.11 19.04 -9.09
N GLU A 122 1.36 19.37 -7.82
CA GLU A 122 2.65 19.12 -7.18
C GLU A 122 2.98 17.62 -7.13
N ARG A 123 1.98 16.78 -6.81
CA ARG A 123 2.14 15.33 -6.80
C ARG A 123 2.47 14.79 -8.18
N ASP A 124 1.81 15.26 -9.22
CA ASP A 124 2.03 14.78 -10.59
C ASP A 124 3.44 15.14 -11.09
N VAL A 125 3.90 16.36 -10.77
CA VAL A 125 5.29 16.78 -11.04
C VAL A 125 6.28 15.89 -10.30
N ILE A 126 6.08 15.68 -8.99
CA ILE A 126 6.93 14.80 -8.19
C ILE A 126 6.92 13.37 -8.75
N TYR A 127 5.74 12.83 -9.05
CA TYR A 127 5.61 11.49 -9.62
C TYR A 127 6.36 11.36 -10.94
N SER A 128 6.22 12.33 -11.84
CA SER A 128 6.93 12.33 -13.12
C SER A 128 8.45 12.38 -12.98
N GLU A 129 8.98 13.01 -11.93
CA GLU A 129 10.42 13.11 -11.67
C GLU A 129 10.99 11.87 -10.94
N PHE A 130 10.15 11.15 -10.19
CA PHE A 130 10.57 10.00 -9.39
C PHE A 130 10.17 8.64 -9.97
N LYS A 131 9.25 8.58 -10.96
CA LYS A 131 8.88 7.33 -11.66
C LYS A 131 10.09 6.62 -12.26
N ASP A 132 11.04 7.37 -12.84
CA ASP A 132 12.23 6.82 -13.50
C ASP A 132 13.37 6.54 -12.50
N LYS A 133 13.20 6.96 -11.24
CA LYS A 133 14.13 6.76 -10.12
C LYS A 133 13.70 5.63 -9.19
N VAL A 134 12.57 4.99 -9.46
CA VAL A 134 12.16 3.74 -8.83
C VAL A 134 13.23 2.69 -9.11
N GLY A 135 13.69 1.99 -8.08
CA GLY A 135 14.81 1.06 -8.21
C GLY A 135 16.19 1.66 -8.01
N GLN A 136 16.30 2.95 -7.67
CA GLN A 136 17.59 3.63 -7.45
C GLN A 136 17.78 4.03 -5.99
N ILE A 137 19.04 4.10 -5.56
CA ILE A 137 19.43 4.60 -4.24
C ILE A 137 19.53 6.13 -4.31
N VAL A 138 18.72 6.80 -3.50
CA VAL A 138 18.74 8.26 -3.36
C VAL A 138 19.25 8.68 -1.99
N ARG A 139 19.90 9.84 -1.95
CA ARG A 139 20.39 10.46 -0.73
C ARG A 139 19.37 11.48 -0.23
N GLY A 140 19.08 11.47 1.06
CA GLY A 140 18.14 12.41 1.69
C GLY A 140 18.51 12.79 3.11
N ILE A 141 17.86 13.82 3.64
CA ILE A 141 18.10 14.35 4.99
C ILE A 141 16.87 14.09 5.85
N VAL A 142 17.06 13.48 7.02
CA VAL A 142 15.97 13.19 7.97
C VAL A 142 15.42 14.51 8.53
N MET A 143 14.14 14.77 8.30
CA MET A 143 13.45 15.99 8.75
C MET A 143 12.81 15.80 10.11
N ARG A 144 12.04 14.72 10.26
CA ARG A 144 11.27 14.43 11.47
C ARG A 144 11.01 12.94 11.61
N LYS A 145 10.78 12.52 12.85
CA LYS A 145 10.35 11.17 13.22
C LYS A 145 8.93 11.26 13.74
N GLU A 146 7.99 10.57 13.11
CA GLU A 146 6.62 10.43 13.62
C GLU A 146 6.31 8.94 13.83
N LYS A 147 5.26 8.63 14.59
CA LYS A 147 4.92 7.27 15.08
C LYS A 147 5.11 6.18 14.01
N GLY A 148 6.26 5.51 14.04
CA GLY A 148 6.57 4.37 13.17
C GLY A 148 7.35 4.68 11.88
N ALA A 149 7.69 5.94 11.57
CA ALA A 149 8.43 6.30 10.36
C ALA A 149 9.30 7.57 10.49
N TYR A 150 10.37 7.61 9.70
CA TYR A 150 11.20 8.78 9.45
C TYR A 150 10.74 9.47 8.16
N PHE A 151 10.60 10.79 8.20
CA PHE A 151 10.33 11.61 7.04
C PHE A 151 11.66 12.18 6.54
N ILE A 152 12.03 11.84 5.31
CA ILE A 152 13.29 12.19 4.69
C ILE A 152 13.04 13.20 3.58
N ASN A 153 13.73 14.32 3.62
CA ASN A 153 13.74 15.30 2.56
C ASN A 153 14.70 14.88 1.44
N LEU A 154 14.17 14.71 0.23
CA LEU A 154 14.92 14.42 -1.00
C LEU A 154 15.20 15.70 -1.82
N GLY A 155 15.01 16.88 -1.22
CA GLY A 155 15.16 18.20 -1.83
C GLY A 155 13.84 18.78 -2.30
N LYS A 156 13.16 18.09 -3.22
CA LYS A 156 11.88 18.53 -3.81
C LYS A 156 10.64 17.83 -3.24
N THR A 157 10.81 16.68 -2.60
CA THR A 157 9.72 15.88 -2.02
C THR A 157 10.15 15.27 -0.69
N GLU A 158 9.14 14.88 0.11
CA GLU A 158 9.33 14.08 1.33
C GLU A 158 9.14 12.60 0.99
N ALA A 159 10.10 11.77 1.39
CA ALA A 159 9.97 10.32 1.39
C ALA A 159 9.68 9.83 2.81
N VAL A 160 8.91 8.75 2.91
CA VAL A 160 8.64 8.09 4.18
C VAL A 160 9.48 6.84 4.25
N LEU A 161 10.35 6.76 5.25
CA LEU A 161 11.13 5.57 5.60
C LEU A 161 10.55 4.96 6.88
N PRO A 162 9.76 3.88 6.79
CA PRO A 162 9.23 3.21 7.96
C PRO A 162 10.37 2.72 8.87
N ILE A 163 10.19 2.81 10.20
CA ILE A 163 11.20 2.35 11.18
C ILE A 163 11.49 0.84 11.01
N LYS A 164 10.48 0.07 10.58
CA LYS A 164 10.63 -1.36 10.24
C LYS A 164 11.60 -1.62 9.07
N ASP A 165 11.80 -0.63 8.21
CA ASP A 165 12.66 -0.70 7.03
C ASP A 165 14.01 0.00 7.29
N THR A 166 14.25 0.47 8.54
CA THR A 166 15.56 0.94 9.01
C THR A 166 16.36 -0.17 9.65
N LEU A 167 17.68 0.00 9.78
CA LEU A 167 18.50 -1.01 10.42
C LEU A 167 18.02 -1.25 11.87
N PRO A 168 17.96 -2.51 12.33
CA PRO A 168 17.63 -2.80 13.72
C PRO A 168 18.58 -2.05 14.67
N ASN A 169 18.03 -1.23 15.57
CA ASN A 169 18.73 -0.32 16.49
C ASN A 169 19.25 1.01 15.90
N GLU A 170 18.92 1.33 14.65
CA GLU A 170 19.27 2.61 14.06
C GLU A 170 18.27 3.70 14.46
N ASN A 171 18.77 4.70 15.20
CA ASN A 171 17.98 5.83 15.66
C ASN A 171 18.40 7.11 14.94
N LEU A 172 17.81 7.33 13.77
CA LEU A 172 18.07 8.50 12.95
C LEU A 172 17.55 9.78 13.63
N LYS A 173 18.39 10.80 13.72
CA LYS A 173 18.06 12.12 14.26
C LYS A 173 17.75 13.09 13.12
N ARG A 174 17.03 14.16 13.47
CA ARG A 174 16.80 15.27 12.53
C ARG A 174 18.13 15.86 12.09
N GLY A 175 18.32 15.97 10.78
CA GLY A 175 19.56 16.46 10.14
C GLY A 175 20.48 15.35 9.65
N ASP A 176 20.25 14.09 10.04
CA ASP A 176 21.07 12.97 9.59
C ASP A 176 20.88 12.71 8.09
N THR A 177 21.97 12.34 7.41
CA THR A 177 21.91 12.02 5.99
C THR A 177 21.83 10.51 5.80
N VAL A 178 20.84 10.07 5.04
CA VAL A 178 20.58 8.65 4.79
C VAL A 178 20.55 8.37 3.29
N ARG A 179 20.92 7.15 2.92
CA ARG A 179 20.77 6.62 1.57
C ARG A 179 19.68 5.58 1.61
N ALA A 180 18.61 5.78 0.84
CA ALA A 180 17.45 4.91 0.83
C ALA A 180 17.13 4.50 -0.60
N TYR A 181 16.70 3.26 -0.77
CA TYR A 181 16.22 2.74 -2.03
C TYR A 181 14.77 3.19 -2.26
N ILE A 182 14.46 3.69 -3.46
CA ILE A 182 13.10 4.08 -3.82
C ILE A 182 12.34 2.84 -4.31
N GLU A 183 11.45 2.31 -3.47
CA GLU A 183 10.43 1.35 -3.84
C GLU A 183 9.21 2.09 -4.46
N GLU A 184 8.57 1.51 -5.48
CA GLU A 184 7.53 2.17 -6.27
C GLU A 184 6.32 2.62 -5.44
N HIS A 185 5.86 3.87 -5.64
CA HIS A 185 4.83 4.47 -4.80
C HIS A 185 3.43 3.93 -5.11
N ARG A 186 2.91 3.17 -4.15
CA ARG A 186 1.51 2.82 -3.95
C ARG A 186 0.62 4.07 -3.81
N GLN A 187 -0.58 4.07 -4.40
CA GLN A 187 -1.69 4.91 -3.94
C GLN A 187 -2.13 4.46 -2.53
N GLN A 188 -2.43 5.40 -1.64
CA GLN A 188 -2.53 5.19 -0.18
C GLN A 188 -3.50 4.07 0.26
N GLY A 189 -3.13 3.35 1.34
CA GLY A 189 -4.12 2.72 2.23
C GLY A 189 -3.86 1.30 2.76
N THR A 190 -2.78 0.59 2.39
CA THR A 190 -2.59 -0.81 2.85
C THR A 190 -1.12 -1.15 3.09
N THR A 191 -0.84 -1.86 4.19
CA THR A 191 0.50 -2.36 4.55
C THR A 191 0.92 -3.50 3.60
N LEU A 192 2.19 -3.54 3.17
CA LEU A 192 2.74 -4.58 2.25
C LEU A 192 2.45 -6.01 2.73
N SER A 193 2.59 -6.26 4.03
CA SER A 193 2.33 -7.54 4.68
C SER A 193 0.84 -7.90 4.77
N GLN A 194 -0.06 -6.93 4.92
CA GLN A 194 -1.51 -7.16 4.86
C GLN A 194 -1.99 -7.40 3.42
N TRP A 195 -1.37 -6.73 2.45
CA TRP A 195 -1.65 -6.90 1.04
C TRP A 195 -1.15 -8.25 0.51
N LEU A 196 0.08 -8.65 0.88
CA LEU A 196 0.62 -9.97 0.59
C LEU A 196 -0.20 -11.07 1.27
N ARG A 197 -0.63 -10.89 2.53
CA ARG A 197 -1.56 -11.84 3.20
C ARG A 197 -2.98 -11.86 2.63
N GLN A 198 -3.43 -10.79 1.96
CA GLN A 198 -4.75 -10.73 1.29
C GLN A 198 -4.72 -11.32 -0.12
N GLN A 199 -3.61 -11.15 -0.84
CA GLN A 199 -3.40 -11.70 -2.19
C GLN A 199 -2.97 -13.17 -2.15
N VAL A 200 -2.11 -13.53 -1.19
CA VAL A 200 -1.74 -14.91 -0.92
C VAL A 200 -2.76 -15.45 0.07
N GLN A 201 -3.76 -16.17 -0.43
CA GLN A 201 -4.56 -17.06 0.42
C GLN A 201 -3.59 -18.01 1.12
N ILE A 202 -3.21 -17.68 2.36
CA ILE A 202 -2.69 -18.66 3.30
C ILE A 202 -3.90 -19.45 3.79
N ALA A 203 -4.50 -20.23 2.89
CA ALA A 203 -4.87 -21.57 3.32
C ALA A 203 -3.54 -22.30 3.52
N SER A 204 -3.48 -23.24 4.45
CA SER A 204 -2.41 -24.24 4.50
C SER A 204 -2.47 -25.03 3.19
N SER A 205 -1.99 -24.44 2.10
CA SER A 205 -2.05 -25.01 0.78
C SER A 205 -1.01 -26.12 0.74
N PRO A 206 -1.38 -27.27 0.17
CA PRO A 206 -0.57 -28.47 0.18
C PRO A 206 0.78 -28.22 -0.53
N GLY A 207 1.77 -29.07 -0.25
CA GLY A 207 3.14 -28.93 -0.75
C GLY A 207 3.23 -28.77 -2.27
N ILE A 208 4.43 -28.46 -2.79
CA ILE A 208 4.65 -28.12 -4.21
C ILE A 208 4.03 -29.15 -5.18
N GLU A 209 4.02 -30.43 -4.83
CA GLU A 209 3.36 -31.49 -5.61
C GLU A 209 1.86 -31.25 -5.82
N ALA A 210 1.14 -30.85 -4.78
CA ALA A 210 -0.28 -30.56 -4.90
C ALA A 210 -0.53 -29.24 -5.66
N LEU A 211 0.34 -28.24 -5.48
CA LEU A 211 0.32 -27.03 -6.30
C LEU A 211 0.53 -27.37 -7.79
N LEU A 212 1.48 -28.25 -8.11
CA LEU A 212 1.75 -28.72 -9.47
C LEU A 212 0.57 -29.53 -10.01
N ASN A 213 -0.07 -30.37 -9.21
CA ASN A 213 -1.24 -31.14 -9.62
C ASN A 213 -2.41 -30.23 -10.03
N ASP A 214 -2.60 -29.13 -9.32
CA ASP A 214 -3.68 -28.16 -9.57
C ASP A 214 -3.40 -27.18 -10.74
N MET A 215 -2.15 -27.10 -11.22
CA MET A 215 -1.78 -26.23 -12.35
C MET A 215 -2.01 -26.89 -13.71
N ARG A 216 -2.33 -26.08 -14.72
CA ARG A 216 -2.36 -26.52 -16.13
C ARG A 216 -0.94 -26.52 -16.72
N PRO A 217 -0.63 -27.39 -17.69
CA PRO A 217 0.65 -27.35 -18.39
C PRO A 217 0.93 -25.97 -19.00
N GLY A 218 2.10 -25.41 -18.73
CA GLY A 218 2.51 -24.07 -19.18
C GLY A 218 2.11 -22.91 -18.27
N GLU A 219 1.27 -23.14 -17.25
CA GLU A 219 0.88 -22.15 -16.24
C GLU A 219 2.04 -21.90 -15.25
N SER A 220 2.26 -20.63 -14.92
CA SER A 220 3.24 -20.19 -13.92
C SER A 220 2.54 -19.58 -12.72
N LYS A 221 2.97 -19.95 -11.51
CA LYS A 221 2.54 -19.33 -10.26
C LYS A 221 3.74 -18.89 -9.43
N GLN A 222 3.62 -17.71 -8.83
CA GLN A 222 4.59 -17.25 -7.85
C GLN A 222 4.31 -17.89 -6.49
N MET A 223 5.38 -18.34 -5.84
CA MET A 223 5.34 -18.98 -4.53
C MET A 223 6.40 -18.38 -3.63
N LEU A 224 6.01 -18.03 -2.41
CA LEU A 224 6.94 -17.58 -1.38
C LEU A 224 7.41 -18.79 -0.57
N ILE A 225 8.73 -18.98 -0.51
CA ILE A 225 9.39 -20.08 0.17
C ILE A 225 10.23 -19.50 1.31
N GLY A 226 9.74 -19.59 2.53
CA GLY A 226 10.54 -19.23 3.68
C GLY A 226 11.72 -20.18 3.85
N PHE A 227 12.92 -19.63 4.09
CA PHE A 227 14.02 -20.36 4.71
C PHE A 227 14.18 -20.03 6.20
N ALA A 228 13.41 -19.07 6.72
CA ALA A 228 13.23 -18.91 8.15
C ALA A 228 12.46 -20.10 8.74
N ASN A 229 13.13 -20.83 9.62
CA ASN A 229 12.53 -21.97 10.29
C ASN A 229 11.97 -21.61 11.65
N ALA A 230 10.64 -21.59 11.77
CA ALA A 230 9.97 -21.39 13.06
C ALA A 230 10.33 -22.48 14.10
N THR A 231 10.89 -23.60 13.67
CA THR A 231 11.33 -24.71 14.53
C THR A 231 12.38 -24.26 15.55
N ILE A 232 13.31 -23.36 15.19
CA ILE A 232 14.33 -22.84 16.12
C ILE A 232 13.66 -22.05 17.26
N GLY A 233 12.66 -21.23 16.92
CA GLY A 233 11.84 -20.51 17.89
C GLY A 233 11.01 -21.47 18.78
N ASN A 234 10.44 -22.52 18.19
CA ASN A 234 9.68 -23.53 18.93
C ASN A 234 10.55 -24.28 19.93
N ILE A 235 11.76 -24.68 19.51
CA ILE A 235 12.76 -25.32 20.39
C ILE A 235 13.13 -24.37 21.54
N ALA A 236 13.44 -23.10 21.24
CA ALA A 236 13.75 -22.10 22.27
C ALA A 236 12.60 -21.93 23.28
N ASN A 237 11.34 -21.95 22.82
CA ASN A 237 10.17 -21.86 23.70
C ASN A 237 9.99 -23.09 24.58
N ILE A 238 10.19 -24.31 24.05
CA ILE A 238 10.16 -25.56 24.83
C ILE A 238 11.23 -25.53 25.93
N LEU A 239 12.45 -25.07 25.59
CA LEU A 239 13.56 -24.98 26.54
C LEU A 239 13.31 -23.94 27.64
N ARG A 240 12.70 -22.78 27.33
CA ARG A 240 12.27 -21.78 28.33
C ARG A 240 11.25 -22.32 29.32
N GLN A 241 10.35 -23.20 28.88
CA GLN A 241 9.33 -23.77 29.76
C GLN A 241 9.90 -24.76 30.78
N GLN A 242 11.13 -25.24 30.57
CA GLN A 242 11.77 -26.23 31.43
C GLN A 242 12.86 -25.67 32.35
N SER A 243 13.29 -24.43 32.12
CA SER A 243 14.35 -23.82 32.92
C SER A 243 14.05 -22.36 33.18
N ASP A 244 14.45 -21.88 34.35
CA ASP A 244 14.37 -20.45 34.71
C ASP A 244 15.34 -19.56 33.91
N HIS A 245 16.11 -20.16 32.99
CA HIS A 245 17.04 -19.45 32.12
C HIS A 245 16.38 -18.95 30.83
N ALA A 246 16.80 -17.76 30.41
CA ALA A 246 16.37 -17.16 29.15
C ALA A 246 17.06 -17.83 27.97
N TRP A 247 16.55 -18.98 27.52
CA TRP A 247 16.99 -19.59 26.25
C TRP A 247 16.60 -18.66 25.10
N GLU A 248 17.60 -18.13 24.40
CA GLU A 248 17.37 -17.27 23.24
C GLU A 248 17.39 -18.08 21.95
N THR A 249 16.60 -17.61 20.97
CA THR A 249 16.58 -18.22 19.62
C THR A 249 17.96 -18.24 19.00
N ALA A 250 18.79 -17.23 19.27
CA ALA A 250 20.18 -17.16 18.81
C ALA A 250 21.07 -18.27 19.38
N MET A 251 20.80 -18.75 20.61
CA MET A 251 21.55 -19.86 21.20
C MET A 251 21.19 -21.20 20.56
N VAL A 252 19.91 -21.38 20.23
CA VAL A 252 19.42 -22.57 19.53
C VAL A 252 19.90 -22.59 18.08
N ASP A 253 19.92 -21.43 17.42
CA ASP A 253 20.46 -21.24 16.07
C ASP A 253 21.95 -21.60 16.05
N ALA A 254 22.74 -21.05 16.98
CA ALA A 254 24.17 -21.36 17.10
C ALA A 254 24.45 -22.83 17.47
N ALA A 255 23.55 -23.49 18.21
CA ALA A 255 23.70 -24.90 18.53
C ALA A 255 23.36 -25.83 17.35
N ALA A 256 22.42 -25.40 16.50
CA ALA A 256 22.07 -26.09 15.27
C ALA A 256 23.15 -25.92 14.20
N ASP A 257 23.84 -24.78 14.20
CA ASP A 257 25.01 -24.55 13.37
C ASP A 257 26.06 -25.64 13.66
N PHE A 258 26.47 -26.34 12.60
CA PHE A 258 27.43 -27.44 12.59
C PHE A 258 26.98 -28.77 13.21
N ALA A 259 25.77 -28.87 13.80
CA ALA A 259 25.25 -30.14 14.29
C ALA A 259 24.74 -31.02 13.13
N THR A 260 25.29 -32.23 13.02
CA THR A 260 24.88 -33.24 12.03
C THR A 260 23.98 -34.33 12.62
N THR A 261 24.03 -34.52 13.94
CA THR A 261 23.17 -35.47 14.67
C THR A 261 22.37 -34.78 15.77
N PRO A 262 21.22 -35.34 16.19
CA PRO A 262 20.48 -34.84 17.33
C PRO A 262 21.32 -34.79 18.61
N GLU A 263 22.24 -35.74 18.80
CA GLU A 263 23.12 -35.82 19.96
C GLU A 263 24.11 -34.66 19.99
N GLU A 264 24.75 -34.38 18.85
CA GLU A 264 25.67 -33.24 18.67
C GLU A 264 24.95 -31.91 18.91
N PHE A 265 23.71 -31.80 18.43
CA PHE A 265 22.86 -30.64 18.69
C PHE A 265 22.58 -30.43 20.19
N MET A 266 22.30 -31.49 20.95
CA MET A 266 22.10 -31.38 22.40
C MET A 266 23.37 -30.99 23.14
N GLU A 267 24.53 -31.51 22.72
CA GLU A 267 25.83 -31.15 23.28
C GLU A 267 26.12 -29.65 23.07
N ASN A 268 25.89 -29.16 21.86
CA ASN A 268 26.06 -27.75 21.53
C ASN A 268 25.10 -26.85 22.33
N LEU A 269 23.84 -27.25 22.49
CA LEU A 269 22.87 -26.50 23.32
C LEU A 269 23.37 -26.36 24.77
N ASN A 270 23.88 -27.44 25.36
CA ASN A 270 24.42 -27.41 26.71
C ASN A 270 25.66 -26.51 26.82
N TYR A 271 26.56 -26.55 25.82
CA TYR A 271 27.74 -25.70 25.77
C TYR A 271 27.37 -24.20 25.73
N HIS A 272 26.41 -23.82 24.89
CA HIS A 272 25.97 -22.43 24.76
C HIS A 272 25.32 -21.89 26.03
N VAL A 273 24.57 -22.72 26.76
CA VAL A 273 24.01 -22.31 28.06
C VAL A 273 25.07 -22.21 29.13
N TRP A 274 25.97 -23.19 29.24
CA TRP A 274 27.08 -23.13 30.20
C TRP A 274 27.92 -21.85 30.02
N LYS A 275 28.18 -21.44 28.77
CA LYS A 275 28.92 -20.21 28.48
C LYS A 275 28.27 -18.95 29.10
N VAL A 276 26.94 -18.93 29.20
CA VAL A 276 26.17 -17.78 29.70
C VAL A 276 25.93 -17.87 31.20
N THR A 277 25.59 -19.05 31.71
CA THR A 277 25.14 -19.23 33.09
C THR A 277 26.25 -19.73 34.03
N GLN A 278 27.37 -20.22 33.49
CA GLN A 278 28.42 -20.95 34.22
C GLN A 278 27.87 -22.16 35.00
N HIS A 279 26.69 -22.65 34.60
CA HIS A 279 26.00 -23.80 35.18
C HIS A 279 25.36 -24.63 34.08
N ASN A 280 25.38 -25.95 34.20
CA ASN A 280 24.70 -26.80 33.25
C ASN A 280 23.38 -27.28 33.87
N PRO A 281 22.23 -26.66 33.55
CA PRO A 281 20.95 -27.08 34.10
C PRO A 281 20.55 -28.51 33.65
N GLY A 282 21.17 -29.02 32.57
CA GLY A 282 20.87 -30.32 31.97
C GLY A 282 19.56 -30.32 31.19
N ILE A 283 19.56 -30.92 30.00
CA ILE A 283 18.33 -31.18 29.24
C ILE A 283 17.77 -32.53 29.70
N THR A 284 16.51 -32.54 30.15
CA THR A 284 15.84 -33.77 30.59
C THR A 284 15.60 -34.74 29.43
N GLU A 285 15.57 -36.04 29.71
CA GLU A 285 15.38 -37.08 28.69
C GLU A 285 14.03 -36.96 27.95
N ALA A 286 12.96 -36.55 28.65
CA ALA A 286 11.65 -36.29 28.04
C ALA A 286 11.69 -35.14 27.01
N THR A 287 12.50 -34.12 27.28
CA THR A 287 12.69 -33.00 26.36
C THR A 287 13.59 -33.37 25.21
N ARG A 288 14.64 -34.14 25.46
CA ARG A 288 15.46 -34.72 24.40
C ARG A 288 14.60 -35.46 23.37
N GLN A 289 13.70 -36.33 23.81
CA GLN A 289 12.77 -37.05 22.92
C GLN A 289 11.84 -36.12 22.13
N SER A 290 11.43 -35.00 22.71
CA SER A 290 10.58 -33.99 22.04
C SER A 290 11.35 -33.13 21.04
N LEU A 291 12.65 -32.93 21.25
CA LEU A 291 13.50 -32.08 20.43
C LEU A 291 14.09 -32.82 19.21
N VAL A 292 14.34 -34.13 19.29
CA VAL A 292 14.83 -34.95 18.17
C VAL A 292 14.03 -34.78 16.87
N PRO A 293 12.68 -34.93 16.85
CA PRO A 293 11.91 -34.74 15.62
C PRO A 293 11.91 -33.28 15.15
N LEU A 294 12.13 -32.31 16.05
CA LEU A 294 12.25 -30.90 15.69
C LEU A 294 13.62 -30.62 15.07
N PHE A 295 14.69 -31.24 15.55
CA PHE A 295 16.03 -31.14 14.97
C PHE A 295 16.04 -31.56 13.50
N HIS A 296 15.40 -32.68 13.15
CA HIS A 296 15.30 -33.10 11.74
C HIS A 296 14.48 -32.17 10.85
N ARG A 297 13.68 -31.28 11.45
CA ARG A 297 12.95 -30.23 10.73
C ARG A 297 13.75 -28.93 10.65
N ILE A 298 14.93 -28.85 11.28
CA ILE A 298 15.86 -27.72 11.15
C ILE A 298 16.42 -27.72 9.73
N ARG A 299 15.93 -26.80 8.90
CA ARG A 299 16.45 -26.53 7.56
C ARG A 299 17.33 -25.30 7.57
N THR A 300 18.54 -25.40 7.02
CA THR A 300 19.43 -24.27 6.83
C THR A 300 19.11 -23.51 5.55
N GLU A 301 19.61 -22.28 5.44
CA GLU A 301 19.53 -21.47 4.22
C GLU A 301 20.16 -22.20 3.03
N GLN A 302 21.34 -22.78 3.23
CA GLN A 302 22.04 -23.56 2.20
C GLN A 302 21.22 -24.77 1.72
N GLN A 303 20.57 -25.49 2.64
CA GLN A 303 19.68 -26.60 2.28
C GLN A 303 18.43 -26.12 1.54
N THR A 304 17.95 -24.91 1.85
CA THR A 304 16.83 -24.32 1.12
C THR A 304 17.24 -23.95 -0.30
N PHE A 305 18.36 -23.26 -0.45
CA PHE A 305 18.95 -22.89 -1.73
C PHE A 305 19.24 -24.12 -2.60
N ASN A 306 19.89 -25.15 -2.06
CA ASN A 306 20.24 -26.37 -2.79
C ASN A 306 19.00 -27.08 -3.36
N VAL A 307 17.87 -27.05 -2.65
CA VAL A 307 16.62 -27.63 -3.15
C VAL A 307 16.04 -26.77 -4.27
N ILE A 308 16.01 -25.44 -4.13
CA ILE A 308 15.53 -24.55 -5.21
C ILE A 308 16.38 -24.70 -6.46
N TYR A 309 17.71 -24.74 -6.31
CA TYR A 309 18.64 -24.96 -7.40
C TYR A 309 18.45 -26.33 -8.09
N ARG A 310 18.23 -27.40 -7.32
CA ARG A 310 17.88 -28.71 -7.90
C ARG A 310 16.54 -28.66 -8.63
N MET A 311 15.55 -27.96 -8.08
CA MET A 311 14.24 -27.80 -8.73
C MET A 311 14.28 -26.93 -9.98
N SER A 312 15.23 -25.98 -10.08
CA SER A 312 15.44 -25.22 -11.31
C SER A 312 16.12 -26.05 -12.39
N ILE A 313 17.07 -26.92 -12.02
CA ILE A 313 17.70 -27.87 -12.96
C ILE A 313 16.67 -28.82 -13.57
N VAL A 314 15.78 -29.37 -12.75
CA VAL A 314 14.73 -30.29 -13.23
C VAL A 314 13.57 -29.51 -13.89
N GLY A 315 13.65 -28.19 -14.02
CA GLY A 315 12.67 -27.38 -14.75
C GLY A 315 11.36 -27.10 -14.00
N ALA A 316 11.24 -27.49 -12.73
CA ALA A 316 10.06 -27.19 -11.91
C ALA A 316 10.01 -25.71 -11.48
N VAL A 317 11.16 -25.09 -11.27
CA VAL A 317 11.30 -23.66 -10.97
C VAL A 317 11.92 -22.96 -12.18
N THR A 318 11.19 -22.03 -12.80
CA THR A 318 11.68 -21.33 -13.99
C THR A 318 12.49 -20.08 -13.66
N ASP A 319 12.18 -19.44 -12.54
CA ASP A 319 12.87 -18.25 -12.07
C ASP A 319 12.74 -18.15 -10.54
N TYR A 320 13.72 -17.57 -9.86
CA TYR A 320 13.63 -17.32 -8.42
C TYR A 320 14.47 -16.11 -8.01
N THR A 321 13.89 -15.30 -7.13
CA THR A 321 14.55 -14.17 -6.49
C THR A 321 14.73 -14.48 -5.00
N VAL A 322 15.96 -14.33 -4.51
CA VAL A 322 16.29 -14.56 -3.09
C VAL A 322 16.24 -13.22 -2.36
N GLU A 323 15.35 -13.12 -1.37
CA GLU A 323 15.23 -11.95 -0.50
C GLU A 323 15.89 -12.25 0.85
N TYR A 324 17.19 -11.96 0.93
CA TYR A 324 18.03 -12.31 2.10
C TYR A 324 17.57 -11.66 3.41
N ASN A 325 17.03 -10.44 3.34
CA ASN A 325 16.58 -9.70 4.52
C ASN A 325 15.32 -10.32 5.16
N ASP A 326 14.43 -10.86 4.34
CA ASP A 326 13.16 -11.46 4.79
C ASP A 326 13.25 -12.97 5.01
N ARG A 327 14.45 -13.54 4.83
CA ARG A 327 14.70 -14.97 4.88
C ARG A 327 13.72 -15.79 4.04
N CYS A 328 13.40 -15.28 2.85
CA CYS A 328 12.45 -15.89 1.93
C CYS A 328 13.01 -15.93 0.51
N ILE A 329 12.53 -16.90 -0.28
CA ILE A 329 12.81 -17.02 -1.71
C ILE A 329 11.46 -16.89 -2.41
N LEU A 330 11.34 -15.92 -3.31
CA LEU A 330 10.21 -15.83 -4.22
C LEU A 330 10.54 -16.66 -5.45
N ALA A 331 9.90 -17.82 -5.60
CA ALA A 331 10.09 -18.69 -6.74
C ALA A 331 8.90 -18.61 -7.70
N THR A 332 9.17 -18.54 -8.99
CA THR A 332 8.18 -18.74 -10.05
C THR A 332 8.25 -20.20 -10.48
N VAL A 333 7.20 -20.94 -10.14
CA VAL A 333 7.04 -22.35 -10.48
C VAL A 333 6.20 -22.44 -11.74
N ARG A 334 6.67 -23.18 -12.75
CA ARG A 334 5.92 -23.45 -13.98
C ARG A 334 5.68 -24.95 -14.09
N LYS A 335 4.45 -25.35 -14.44
CA LYS A 335 4.18 -26.75 -14.75
C LYS A 335 4.72 -27.07 -16.15
N VAL A 336 5.76 -27.89 -16.21
CA VAL A 336 6.32 -28.41 -17.46
C VAL A 336 5.62 -29.75 -17.78
N PRO A 337 5.47 -30.18 -19.05
CA PRO A 337 4.97 -31.52 -19.36
C PRO A 337 5.87 -32.62 -18.77
N GLU A 338 5.29 -33.75 -18.31
CA GLU A 338 6.03 -34.90 -17.75
C GLU A 338 7.16 -35.40 -18.64
N THR A 339 7.01 -35.27 -19.96
CA THR A 339 7.99 -35.67 -20.97
C THR A 339 9.30 -34.89 -20.90
N ASP A 340 9.27 -33.63 -20.44
CA ASP A 340 10.46 -32.76 -20.40
C ASP A 340 11.28 -32.96 -19.11
N TYR A 341 10.62 -33.33 -18.00
CA TYR A 341 11.32 -33.67 -16.75
C TYR A 341 12.25 -34.88 -16.91
N LEU A 342 11.90 -35.81 -17.80
CA LEU A 342 12.68 -37.01 -18.08
C LEU A 342 13.87 -36.75 -19.02
N LEU A 343 13.76 -35.78 -19.93
CA LEU A 343 14.85 -35.42 -20.86
C LEU A 343 16.05 -34.77 -20.13
N ASN A 344 15.79 -33.99 -19.08
CA ASN A 344 16.82 -33.29 -18.31
C ASN A 344 17.53 -34.15 -17.24
N LEU A 345 17.15 -35.43 -17.09
CA LEU A 345 17.79 -36.39 -16.18
C LEU A 345 18.74 -37.37 -16.89
N THR A 346 18.79 -37.33 -18.23
CA THR A 346 19.54 -38.27 -19.08
C THR A 346 20.76 -37.66 -19.79
N GLU A 347 21.07 -36.39 -19.55
CA GLU A 347 22.36 -35.75 -19.85
C GLU A 347 23.11 -35.48 -18.53
#